data_AF-A0A3B7TYJ6-F1
#
_entry.id   AF-A0A3B7TYJ6-F1
#
_cell.length_a   1.000
_cell.length_b   1.000
_cell.length_c   1.000
_cell.angle_alpha   90.00
_cell.angle_beta   90.00
_cell.angle_gamma   90.00
#
_symmetry.space_group_name_H-M   'P 1'
#
loop_
_entity.id
_entity.type
_entity.pdbx_description
1 polymer ?
#
loop_
_entity_poly.entity_id
_entity_poly.type
_entity_poly.pdbx_seq_one_letter_code
_entity_poly.pdbx_strand_id
1 'polypeptide(L)'
;MRGHNLRFLFLAVIAAAVVLLMAGKQRQCLELISIEYFSKQYIAAVSNVSDPDSRALRYASKPGIGTEERGIGSSLKNKLYDSAFKWALKFHMNPKLLLYLLNVPFSHPHAEMDRNFGRWIHYVIKFESFQDEAHRFSESTFYKLLETKLTTEDMAMLFQSLETWPDGERLAGKMQAYMILNAPSRDVMHIAWNRVREPPEHVFRILNLENETIPDRDRLITEWLRYCRSYRETESAVAFQGLRIPDELFYSELLRLLRKTKADEDIIAFLQSIRNIDGMETFTDHIEAVADRTLLTHEILLKRVEHPETFFNRLHLQNAFLAYNSNFLKWLSYIAVYNKQPGIAPFTMEKAFEFIRSSSEVRRLDLYFGEFLEAKMKDVPELKEELRKMQTEVFKYWRSLNIKPLTLWNTVNVHKRGRLNTPEMKNSFAYRSIQSYTKYFAQHLDNTDVSNKVLIEIADGELYKASKLASGILEI
;
A
#
# COMPACT_ATOMS: atom_id res chain seq x y z
N MET A 1 -44.60 -26.30 -2.59
CA MET A 1 -44.94 -25.35 -1.49
C MET A 1 -44.69 -25.87 -0.06
N ARG A 2 -44.59 -27.18 0.22
CA ARG A 2 -44.43 -27.70 1.60
C ARG A 2 -43.02 -27.57 2.22
N GLY A 3 -41.94 -27.55 1.42
CA GLY A 3 -40.56 -27.54 1.95
C GLY A 3 -40.08 -26.20 2.56
N HIS A 4 -40.59 -25.06 2.11
CA HIS A 4 -40.18 -23.75 2.64
C HIS A 4 -40.81 -23.43 4.00
N ASN A 5 -42.05 -23.87 4.23
CA ASN A 5 -42.74 -23.67 5.52
C ASN A 5 -42.16 -24.54 6.63
N LEU A 6 -41.68 -25.75 6.31
CA LEU A 6 -41.01 -26.62 7.29
C LEU A 6 -39.69 -26.02 7.79
N ARG A 7 -38.90 -25.40 6.90
CA ARG A 7 -37.64 -24.72 7.28
C ARG A 7 -37.89 -23.49 8.16
N PHE A 8 -38.97 -22.75 7.90
CA PHE A 8 -39.37 -21.61 8.72
C PHE A 8 -39.85 -22.04 10.11
N LEU A 9 -40.65 -23.10 10.20
CA LEU A 9 -41.08 -23.66 11.48
C LEU A 9 -39.89 -24.19 12.28
N PHE A 10 -38.94 -24.85 11.60
CA PHE A 10 -37.73 -25.38 12.22
C PHE A 10 -36.82 -24.28 12.77
N LEU A 11 -36.62 -23.18 12.03
CA LEU A 11 -35.88 -22.02 12.51
C LEU A 11 -36.59 -21.31 13.69
N ALA A 12 -37.93 -21.24 13.66
CA ALA A 12 -38.70 -20.70 14.77
C ALA A 12 -38.63 -21.59 16.02
N VAL A 13 -38.66 -22.91 15.85
CA VAL A 13 -38.50 -23.90 16.93
C VAL A 13 -37.08 -23.91 17.47
N ILE A 14 -36.05 -23.78 16.62
CA ILE A 14 -34.65 -23.63 17.07
C ILE A 14 -34.48 -22.30 17.81
N ALA A 15 -35.03 -21.19 17.30
CA ALA A 15 -34.98 -19.91 17.99
C ALA A 15 -35.68 -19.98 19.35
N ALA A 16 -36.84 -20.64 19.43
CA ALA A 16 -37.55 -20.87 20.69
C ALA A 16 -36.80 -21.82 21.62
N ALA A 17 -36.19 -22.88 21.11
CA ALA A 17 -35.41 -23.85 21.89
C ALA A 17 -34.09 -23.24 22.38
N VAL A 18 -33.43 -22.40 21.61
CA VAL A 18 -32.25 -21.62 22.02
C VAL A 18 -32.66 -20.60 23.08
N VAL A 19 -33.79 -19.91 22.92
CA VAL A 19 -34.34 -19.02 23.96
C VAL A 19 -34.67 -19.78 25.26
N LEU A 20 -35.22 -20.99 25.17
CA LEU A 20 -35.56 -21.83 26.31
C LEU A 20 -34.32 -22.46 26.98
N LEU A 21 -33.34 -22.93 26.21
CA LEU A 21 -32.07 -23.47 26.71
C LEU A 21 -31.22 -22.39 27.39
N MET A 22 -31.31 -21.14 26.93
CA MET A 22 -30.55 -20.00 27.46
C MET A 22 -31.26 -19.30 28.62
N ALA A 23 -32.57 -19.51 28.80
CA ALA A 23 -33.31 -19.08 29.99
C ALA A 23 -33.02 -19.94 31.23
N GLY A 24 -32.45 -21.14 31.03
CA GLY A 24 -31.94 -21.99 32.11
C GLY A 24 -30.47 -21.70 32.40
N LYS A 25 -30.15 -21.35 33.66
CA LYS A 25 -28.77 -21.11 34.13
C LYS A 25 -27.80 -22.23 33.68
N GLN A 26 -26.75 -21.84 32.97
CA GLN A 26 -25.56 -22.65 32.67
C GLN A 26 -25.05 -23.35 33.93
N ARG A 27 -25.22 -24.68 34.02
CA ARG A 27 -24.23 -25.61 34.60
C ARG A 27 -24.58 -27.10 34.52
N GLN A 28 -25.84 -27.50 34.26
CA GLN A 28 -26.21 -28.93 34.35
C GLN A 28 -26.64 -29.61 33.04
N CYS A 29 -26.72 -28.91 31.90
CA CYS A 29 -27.20 -29.53 30.65
C CYS A 29 -26.12 -30.09 29.71
N LEU A 30 -24.83 -29.98 30.05
CA LEU A 30 -23.76 -30.46 29.18
C LEU A 30 -23.57 -31.99 29.18
N GLU A 31 -24.22 -32.74 30.07
CA GLU A 31 -24.06 -34.20 30.14
C GLU A 31 -25.17 -35.03 29.45
N LEU A 32 -26.24 -34.43 28.91
CA LEU A 32 -27.41 -35.21 28.45
C LEU A 32 -27.81 -35.09 26.98
N ILE A 33 -27.03 -34.40 26.13
CA ILE A 33 -27.40 -34.28 24.72
C ILE A 33 -26.19 -34.54 23.83
N SER A 34 -25.99 -35.81 23.45
CA SER A 34 -25.06 -36.09 22.36
C SER A 34 -25.68 -35.57 21.05
N ILE A 35 -24.98 -34.63 20.43
CA ILE A 35 -25.31 -34.02 19.13
C ILE A 35 -25.46 -35.10 18.03
N GLU A 36 -24.86 -36.27 18.25
CA GLU A 36 -24.97 -37.47 17.40
C GLU A 36 -26.39 -38.05 17.34
N TYR A 37 -27.21 -37.91 18.39
CA TYR A 37 -28.59 -38.43 18.41
C TYR A 37 -29.52 -37.61 17.51
N PHE A 38 -29.39 -36.28 17.55
CA PHE A 38 -30.19 -35.39 16.71
C PHE A 38 -29.76 -35.41 15.24
N SER A 39 -28.46 -35.60 14.94
CA SER A 39 -28.00 -35.72 13.56
C SER A 39 -28.49 -37.00 12.89
N LYS A 40 -28.50 -38.13 13.61
CA LYS A 40 -29.02 -39.42 13.12
C LYS A 40 -30.54 -39.39 12.88
N GLN A 41 -31.30 -38.76 13.78
CA GLN A 41 -32.75 -38.58 13.62
C GLN A 41 -33.10 -37.67 12.42
N TYR A 42 -32.32 -36.61 12.19
CA TYR A 42 -32.52 -35.73 11.03
C TYR A 42 -32.21 -36.43 9.70
N ILE A 43 -31.13 -37.21 9.62
CA ILE A 43 -30.80 -37.99 8.41
C ILE A 43 -31.90 -39.04 8.12
N ALA A 44 -32.43 -39.70 9.15
CA ALA A 44 -33.54 -40.64 8.99
C ALA A 44 -34.84 -39.95 8.50
N ALA A 45 -35.15 -38.75 9.03
CA ALA A 45 -36.33 -37.98 8.65
C ALA A 45 -36.25 -37.42 7.21
N VAL A 46 -35.06 -37.03 6.74
CA VAL A 46 -34.85 -36.55 5.37
C VAL A 46 -34.85 -37.68 4.35
N SER A 47 -34.37 -38.88 4.72
CA SER A 47 -34.36 -40.06 3.85
C SER A 47 -35.77 -40.55 3.50
N ASN A 48 -36.73 -40.40 4.43
CA ASN A 48 -38.13 -40.83 4.28
C ASN A 48 -39.02 -39.88 3.45
N VAL A 49 -38.48 -38.78 2.90
CA VAL A 49 -39.23 -37.81 2.06
C VAL A 49 -38.89 -37.96 0.57
N SER A 50 -38.11 -38.98 0.21
CA SER A 50 -37.72 -39.25 -1.17
C SER A 50 -38.76 -40.12 -1.87
N ASP A 51 -39.81 -39.52 -2.43
CA ASP A 51 -40.69 -40.19 -3.40
C ASP A 51 -40.04 -40.08 -4.81
N PRO A 52 -39.78 -41.19 -5.54
CA PRO A 52 -39.00 -41.17 -6.79
C PRO A 52 -39.77 -40.72 -8.04
N ASP A 53 -41.08 -40.47 -7.99
CA ASP A 53 -41.88 -40.22 -9.19
C ASP A 53 -42.50 -38.81 -9.24
N SER A 54 -41.77 -37.87 -9.83
CA SER A 54 -42.37 -36.65 -10.37
C SER A 54 -41.52 -36.04 -11.50
N ARG A 55 -41.23 -36.85 -12.52
CA ARG A 55 -40.83 -36.36 -13.86
C ARG A 55 -42.03 -36.41 -14.81
N ALA A 56 -42.96 -35.48 -14.68
CA ALA A 56 -43.82 -35.05 -15.78
C ALA A 56 -44.51 -33.73 -15.40
N LEU A 57 -44.71 -32.86 -16.41
CA LEU A 57 -45.34 -31.52 -16.36
C LEU A 57 -44.39 -30.33 -16.18
N ARG A 58 -43.65 -30.05 -17.26
CA ARG A 58 -43.26 -28.68 -17.65
C ARG A 58 -44.29 -28.14 -18.66
N TYR A 59 -44.43 -26.81 -18.65
CA TYR A 59 -45.15 -25.90 -19.56
C TYR A 59 -46.61 -25.53 -19.21
N ALA A 60 -46.75 -24.43 -18.47
CA ALA A 60 -47.51 -23.25 -18.88
C ALA A 60 -47.34 -22.13 -17.84
N SER A 61 -46.50 -21.14 -18.13
CA SER A 61 -46.38 -19.91 -17.35
C SER A 61 -47.47 -18.91 -17.78
N LYS A 62 -48.37 -18.56 -16.84
CA LYS A 62 -49.12 -17.30 -16.89
C LYS A 62 -48.37 -16.25 -16.04
N PRO A 63 -48.13 -15.02 -16.54
CA PRO A 63 -47.56 -13.95 -15.75
C PRO A 63 -48.68 -13.15 -15.06
N GLY A 64 -48.53 -12.91 -13.76
CA GLY A 64 -49.37 -11.97 -13.02
C GLY A 64 -49.64 -12.43 -11.59
N ILE A 65 -49.31 -11.55 -10.64
CA ILE A 65 -49.54 -11.64 -9.19
C ILE A 65 -48.45 -12.43 -8.45
N GLY A 66 -47.47 -11.73 -7.87
CA GLY A 66 -46.45 -12.34 -7.00
C GLY A 66 -45.28 -11.45 -6.55
N THR A 67 -45.40 -10.12 -6.63
CA THR A 67 -44.31 -9.19 -6.29
C THR A 67 -44.40 -8.62 -4.87
N GLU A 68 -45.57 -8.56 -4.24
CA GLU A 68 -45.70 -8.00 -2.87
C GLU A 68 -45.36 -8.99 -1.74
N GLU A 69 -45.71 -10.27 -1.86
CA GLU A 69 -45.45 -11.25 -0.78
C GLU A 69 -43.96 -11.58 -0.57
N ARG A 70 -43.11 -11.39 -1.60
CA ARG A 70 -41.65 -11.54 -1.47
C ARG A 70 -41.00 -10.42 -0.64
N GLY A 71 -41.60 -9.24 -0.60
CA GLY A 71 -41.11 -8.09 0.16
C GLY A 71 -41.35 -8.25 1.67
N ILE A 72 -42.50 -8.81 2.06
CA ILE A 72 -42.87 -9.00 3.47
C ILE A 72 -42.05 -10.13 4.11
N GLY A 73 -41.88 -11.25 3.41
CA GLY A 73 -41.09 -12.39 3.89
C GLY A 73 -39.59 -12.08 4.06
N SER A 74 -39.01 -11.28 3.17
CA SER A 74 -37.60 -10.86 3.27
C SER A 74 -37.37 -9.85 4.39
N SER A 75 -38.31 -8.92 4.62
CA SER A 75 -38.26 -7.97 5.74
C SER A 75 -38.32 -8.66 7.10
N LEU A 76 -39.23 -9.64 7.28
CA LEU A 76 -39.34 -10.39 8.54
C LEU A 76 -38.08 -11.24 8.81
N LYS A 77 -37.56 -11.90 7.78
CA LYS A 77 -36.32 -12.69 7.86
C LYS A 77 -35.13 -11.81 8.30
N ASN A 78 -35.02 -10.60 7.75
CA ASN A 78 -33.95 -9.67 8.12
C ASN A 78 -34.04 -9.21 9.58
N LYS A 79 -35.25 -8.92 10.09
CA LYS A 79 -35.46 -8.57 11.51
C LYS A 79 -35.12 -9.72 12.47
N LEU A 80 -35.40 -10.97 12.05
CA LEU A 80 -35.01 -12.15 12.82
C LEU A 80 -33.49 -12.29 12.89
N TYR A 81 -32.77 -12.09 11.78
CA TYR A 81 -31.31 -12.08 11.80
C TYR A 81 -30.75 -10.96 12.70
N ASP A 82 -31.27 -9.74 12.61
CA ASP A 82 -30.79 -8.61 13.43
C ASP A 82 -30.98 -8.89 14.93
N SER A 83 -32.11 -9.48 15.28
CA SER A 83 -32.38 -9.93 16.65
C SER A 83 -31.41 -11.04 17.06
N ALA A 84 -31.21 -12.06 16.22
CA ALA A 84 -30.33 -13.19 16.50
C ALA A 84 -28.87 -12.75 16.70
N PHE A 85 -28.33 -11.87 15.84
CA PHE A 85 -26.97 -11.35 15.98
C PHE A 85 -26.82 -10.48 17.24
N LYS A 86 -27.82 -9.67 17.59
CA LYS A 86 -27.82 -8.87 18.82
C LYS A 86 -27.79 -9.76 20.07
N TRP A 87 -28.59 -10.83 20.08
CA TRP A 87 -28.61 -11.80 21.18
C TRP A 87 -27.32 -12.61 21.24
N ALA A 88 -26.81 -13.08 20.11
CA ALA A 88 -25.54 -13.79 20.02
C ALA A 88 -24.40 -12.95 20.61
N LEU A 89 -24.39 -11.65 20.31
CA LEU A 89 -23.36 -10.73 20.82
C LEU A 89 -23.49 -10.55 22.34
N LYS A 90 -24.72 -10.39 22.85
CA LYS A 90 -25.00 -10.27 24.29
C LYS A 90 -24.57 -11.50 25.09
N PHE A 91 -24.63 -12.67 24.47
CA PHE A 91 -24.31 -13.95 25.12
C PHE A 91 -22.97 -14.54 24.70
N HIS A 92 -22.14 -13.79 23.98
CA HIS A 92 -20.85 -14.24 23.48
C HIS A 92 -20.93 -15.61 22.78
N MET A 93 -21.92 -15.79 21.90
CA MET A 93 -22.13 -17.06 21.21
C MET A 93 -20.97 -17.36 20.24
N ASN A 94 -20.47 -18.59 20.24
CA ASN A 94 -19.40 -18.97 19.32
C ASN A 94 -19.80 -18.73 17.84
N PRO A 95 -18.98 -18.04 17.03
CA PRO A 95 -19.33 -17.71 15.64
C PRO A 95 -19.64 -18.93 14.76
N LYS A 96 -18.99 -20.09 15.00
CA LYS A 96 -19.25 -21.35 14.28
C LYS A 96 -20.65 -21.89 14.57
N LEU A 97 -21.06 -21.87 15.84
CA LEU A 97 -22.41 -22.26 16.25
C LEU A 97 -23.45 -21.35 15.61
N LEU A 98 -23.21 -20.04 15.63
CA LEU A 98 -24.12 -19.07 15.04
C LEU A 98 -24.27 -19.27 13.53
N LEU A 99 -23.17 -19.54 12.82
CA LEU A 99 -23.21 -19.86 11.39
C LEU A 99 -24.09 -21.09 11.10
N TYR A 100 -23.93 -22.15 11.90
CA TYR A 100 -24.71 -23.38 11.77
C TYR A 100 -26.21 -23.15 12.04
N LEU A 101 -26.55 -22.48 13.15
CA LEU A 101 -27.93 -22.22 13.55
C LEU A 101 -28.68 -21.36 12.54
N LEU A 102 -28.00 -20.37 11.97
CA LEU A 102 -28.58 -19.42 11.03
C LEU A 102 -28.59 -19.91 9.58
N ASN A 103 -27.93 -21.05 9.31
CA ASN A 103 -27.73 -21.64 7.99
C ASN A 103 -27.42 -20.56 6.95
N VAL A 104 -26.43 -19.71 7.27
CA VAL A 104 -26.07 -18.54 6.47
C VAL A 104 -25.57 -19.04 5.10
N PRO A 105 -26.25 -18.69 4.00
CA PRO A 105 -25.82 -19.12 2.68
C PRO A 105 -24.52 -18.41 2.30
N PHE A 106 -23.59 -19.17 1.73
CA PHE A 106 -22.37 -18.64 1.11
C PHE A 106 -22.65 -18.52 -0.39
N SER A 107 -22.80 -17.30 -0.87
CA SER A 107 -22.82 -17.01 -2.31
C SER A 107 -21.43 -16.54 -2.71
N HIS A 108 -20.99 -16.82 -3.95
CA HIS A 108 -19.65 -16.43 -4.41
C HIS A 108 -19.39 -14.93 -4.15
N PRO A 109 -18.19 -14.57 -3.64
CA PRO A 109 -17.89 -13.21 -3.19
C PRO A 109 -17.95 -12.13 -4.28
N HIS A 110 -18.03 -12.51 -5.55
CA HIS A 110 -18.07 -11.58 -6.69
C HIS A 110 -19.48 -11.11 -7.08
N ALA A 111 -20.54 -11.74 -6.57
CA ALA A 111 -21.92 -11.34 -6.82
C ALA A 111 -22.57 -11.01 -5.47
N GLU A 112 -22.69 -9.71 -5.17
CA GLU A 112 -23.39 -9.16 -3.99
C GLU A 112 -23.32 -10.08 -2.77
N MET A 113 -22.18 -10.04 -2.06
CA MET A 113 -21.94 -10.81 -0.84
C MET A 113 -23.23 -10.90 0.00
N ASP A 114 -23.74 -12.13 0.19
CA ASP A 114 -25.06 -12.33 0.79
C ASP A 114 -25.16 -11.50 2.07
N ARG A 115 -26.23 -10.71 2.17
CA ARG A 115 -26.42 -9.77 3.28
C ARG A 115 -26.24 -10.45 4.66
N ASN A 116 -26.60 -11.72 4.78
CA ASN A 116 -26.47 -12.48 6.03
C ASN A 116 -25.04 -12.96 6.26
N PHE A 117 -24.29 -13.27 5.21
CA PHE A 117 -22.87 -13.57 5.31
C PHE A 117 -22.08 -12.34 5.78
N GLY A 118 -22.35 -11.16 5.20
CA GLY A 118 -21.75 -9.91 5.69
C GLY A 118 -22.11 -9.58 7.13
N ARG A 119 -23.37 -9.79 7.54
CA ARG A 119 -23.78 -9.65 8.95
C ARG A 119 -23.04 -10.61 9.87
N TRP A 120 -22.80 -11.85 9.42
CA TRP A 120 -22.03 -12.83 10.19
C TRP A 120 -20.55 -12.45 10.30
N ILE A 121 -19.94 -11.91 9.24
CA ILE A 121 -18.56 -11.39 9.31
C ILE A 121 -18.46 -10.22 10.30
N HIS A 122 -19.38 -9.25 10.25
CA HIS A 122 -19.44 -8.18 11.25
C HIS A 122 -19.62 -8.71 12.68
N TYR A 123 -20.38 -9.79 12.84
CA TYR A 123 -20.49 -10.47 14.12
C TYR A 123 -19.13 -11.04 14.57
N VAL A 124 -18.40 -11.74 13.69
CA VAL A 124 -17.04 -12.25 13.98
C VAL A 124 -16.11 -11.12 14.41
N ILE A 125 -16.08 -10.01 13.66
CA ILE A 125 -15.26 -8.83 13.97
C ILE A 125 -15.57 -8.31 15.39
N LYS A 126 -16.86 -8.13 15.72
CA LYS A 126 -17.26 -7.69 17.07
C LYS A 126 -16.98 -8.74 18.13
N PHE A 127 -17.13 -10.01 17.80
CA PHE A 127 -16.88 -11.11 18.72
C PHE A 127 -15.39 -11.18 19.11
N GLU A 128 -14.48 -10.96 18.16
CA GLU A 128 -13.04 -10.88 18.44
C GLU A 128 -12.63 -9.71 19.34
N SER A 129 -13.47 -8.67 19.46
CA SER A 129 -13.20 -7.55 20.37
C SER A 129 -13.38 -7.92 21.85
N PHE A 130 -14.06 -9.03 22.15
CA PHE A 130 -14.16 -9.54 23.51
C PHE A 130 -12.83 -10.18 23.92
N GLN A 131 -12.12 -9.55 24.85
CA GLN A 131 -10.76 -9.93 25.28
C GLN A 131 -10.68 -11.22 26.12
N ASP A 132 -11.69 -12.10 26.05
CA ASP A 132 -11.69 -13.34 26.83
C ASP A 132 -10.97 -14.46 26.08
N GLU A 133 -9.78 -14.85 26.57
CA GLU A 133 -8.96 -15.93 26.01
C GLU A 133 -9.71 -17.26 25.92
N ALA A 134 -10.66 -17.52 26.84
CA ALA A 134 -11.42 -18.77 26.87
C ALA A 134 -12.37 -18.95 25.67
N HIS A 135 -12.68 -17.86 24.96
CA HIS A 135 -13.63 -17.84 23.86
C HIS A 135 -13.00 -17.42 22.52
N ARG A 136 -11.65 -17.42 22.43
CA ARG A 136 -10.93 -16.95 21.24
C ARG A 136 -11.25 -17.80 20.01
N PHE A 137 -11.78 -17.16 18.98
CA PHE A 137 -12.02 -17.77 17.68
C PHE A 137 -10.73 -17.65 16.84
N SER A 138 -9.96 -18.74 16.75
CA SER A 138 -8.64 -18.70 16.10
C SER A 138 -8.73 -18.52 14.58
N GLU A 139 -7.68 -17.94 14.00
CA GLU A 139 -7.51 -17.74 12.55
C GLU A 139 -7.64 -19.07 11.80
N SER A 140 -7.05 -20.14 12.34
CA SER A 140 -7.16 -21.49 11.78
C SER A 140 -8.57 -22.07 11.83
N THR A 141 -9.34 -21.76 12.88
CA THR A 141 -10.74 -22.22 13.01
C THR A 141 -11.63 -21.46 12.03
N PHE A 142 -11.41 -20.15 11.89
CA PHE A 142 -12.14 -19.33 10.93
C PHE A 142 -11.83 -19.74 9.49
N TYR A 143 -10.56 -19.93 9.14
CA TYR A 143 -10.15 -20.39 7.81
C TYR A 143 -10.80 -21.73 7.45
N LYS A 144 -10.65 -22.75 8.30
CA LYS A 144 -11.23 -24.08 8.07
C LYS A 144 -12.75 -24.04 7.95
N LEU A 145 -13.41 -23.12 8.66
CA LEU A 145 -14.85 -22.96 8.56
C LEU A 145 -15.24 -22.45 7.16
N LEU A 146 -14.52 -21.44 6.66
CA LEU A 146 -14.73 -20.88 5.32
C LEU A 146 -14.35 -21.86 4.22
N GLU A 147 -13.29 -22.65 4.39
CA GLU A 147 -12.83 -23.68 3.44
C GLU A 147 -13.90 -24.75 3.16
N THR A 148 -14.84 -24.98 4.09
CA THR A 148 -15.98 -25.89 3.82
C THR A 148 -16.99 -25.36 2.80
N LYS A 149 -16.87 -24.09 2.39
CA LYS A 149 -17.86 -23.35 1.59
C LYS A 149 -17.26 -22.51 0.47
N LEU A 150 -16.03 -22.05 0.61
CA LEU A 150 -15.34 -21.15 -0.31
C LEU A 150 -14.05 -21.79 -0.81
N THR A 151 -13.66 -21.49 -2.05
CA THR A 151 -12.33 -21.86 -2.55
C THR A 151 -11.27 -20.98 -1.91
N THR A 152 -10.00 -21.38 -2.01
CA THR A 152 -8.87 -20.58 -1.54
C THR A 152 -8.83 -19.22 -2.21
N GLU A 153 -9.15 -19.13 -3.50
CA GLU A 153 -9.22 -17.88 -4.27
C GLU A 153 -10.34 -16.98 -3.77
N ASP A 154 -11.53 -17.56 -3.54
CA ASP A 154 -12.67 -16.82 -2.99
C ASP A 154 -12.36 -16.28 -1.59
N MET A 155 -11.62 -17.03 -0.76
CA MET A 155 -11.18 -16.57 0.56
C MET A 155 -10.16 -15.43 0.46
N ALA A 156 -9.17 -15.52 -0.43
CA ALA A 156 -8.20 -14.44 -0.64
C ALA A 156 -8.89 -13.14 -1.07
N MET A 157 -9.83 -13.24 -2.02
CA MET A 157 -10.61 -12.10 -2.49
C MET A 157 -11.54 -11.53 -1.40
N LEU A 158 -12.14 -12.40 -0.59
CA LEU A 158 -12.92 -11.98 0.58
C LEU A 158 -12.06 -11.19 1.54
N PHE A 159 -10.94 -11.74 2.02
CA PHE A 159 -10.10 -11.05 3.02
C PHE A 159 -9.50 -9.76 2.48
N GLN A 160 -9.15 -9.70 1.19
CA GLN A 160 -8.76 -8.46 0.54
C GLN A 160 -9.88 -7.42 0.56
N SER A 161 -11.14 -7.83 0.31
CA SER A 161 -12.27 -6.90 0.33
C SER A 161 -12.59 -6.36 1.73
N LEU A 162 -12.30 -7.13 2.79
CA LEU A 162 -12.54 -6.74 4.18
C LEU A 162 -11.68 -5.54 4.63
N GLU A 163 -10.57 -5.26 3.96
CA GLU A 163 -9.77 -4.04 4.21
C GLU A 163 -10.58 -2.76 4.02
N THR A 164 -11.56 -2.79 3.12
CA THR A 164 -12.42 -1.62 2.85
C THR A 164 -13.61 -1.52 3.81
N TRP A 165 -13.79 -2.49 4.70
CA TRP A 165 -14.93 -2.54 5.60
C TRP A 165 -14.63 -1.75 6.88
N PRO A 166 -15.61 -1.02 7.43
CA PRO A 166 -15.50 -0.46 8.77
C PRO A 166 -15.18 -1.56 9.78
N ASP A 167 -14.09 -1.39 10.52
CA ASP A 167 -13.55 -2.33 11.51
C ASP A 167 -13.03 -3.68 10.96
N GLY A 168 -12.94 -3.83 9.62
CA GLY A 168 -12.55 -5.07 8.95
C GLY A 168 -11.03 -5.29 8.83
N GLU A 169 -10.25 -4.20 8.79
CA GLU A 169 -8.78 -4.18 8.58
C GLU A 169 -8.05 -5.19 9.48
N ARG A 170 -8.37 -5.23 10.78
CA ARG A 170 -7.70 -6.13 11.72
C ARG A 170 -7.93 -7.60 11.41
N LEU A 171 -9.17 -7.98 11.07
CA LEU A 171 -9.50 -9.37 10.73
C LEU A 171 -8.89 -9.71 9.36
N ALA A 172 -8.98 -8.79 8.40
CA ALA A 172 -8.42 -8.92 7.08
C ALA A 172 -6.90 -9.18 7.15
N GLY A 173 -6.13 -8.32 7.83
CA GLY A 173 -4.69 -8.48 8.02
C GLY A 173 -4.29 -9.81 8.67
N LYS A 174 -4.99 -10.23 9.74
CA LYS A 174 -4.77 -11.54 10.38
C LYS A 174 -4.97 -12.70 9.42
N MET A 175 -6.05 -12.65 8.63
CA MET A 175 -6.40 -13.76 7.74
C MET A 175 -5.54 -13.80 6.50
N GLN A 176 -5.12 -12.65 5.97
CA GLN A 176 -4.14 -12.58 4.91
C GLN A 176 -2.76 -13.08 5.39
N ALA A 177 -2.32 -12.69 6.60
CA ALA A 177 -1.10 -13.22 7.22
C ALA A 177 -1.20 -14.75 7.42
N TYR A 178 -2.34 -15.25 7.90
CA TYR A 178 -2.59 -16.68 8.01
C TYR A 178 -2.47 -17.37 6.64
N MET A 179 -3.11 -16.85 5.59
CA MET A 179 -3.04 -17.46 4.25
C MET A 179 -1.62 -17.52 3.69
N ILE A 180 -0.82 -16.47 3.92
CA ILE A 180 0.57 -16.39 3.46
C ILE A 180 1.49 -17.37 4.20
N LEU A 181 1.27 -17.54 5.50
CA LEU A 181 2.02 -18.50 6.30
C LEU A 181 1.64 -19.95 5.97
N ASN A 182 0.44 -20.21 5.44
CA ASN A 182 0.01 -21.55 5.05
C ASN A 182 0.33 -21.86 3.57
N ALA A 183 1.15 -22.89 3.35
CA ALA A 183 1.64 -23.24 2.01
C ALA A 183 0.54 -23.41 0.93
N PRO A 184 -0.62 -24.05 1.19
CA PRO A 184 -1.66 -24.23 0.18
C PRO A 184 -2.33 -22.93 -0.29
N SER A 185 -2.26 -21.87 0.52
CA SER A 185 -2.95 -20.60 0.27
C SER A 185 -2.03 -19.43 -0.04
N ARG A 186 -0.72 -19.60 0.16
CA ARG A 186 0.30 -18.57 0.01
C ARG A 186 0.28 -17.94 -1.38
N ASP A 187 0.43 -18.76 -2.41
CA ASP A 187 0.55 -18.27 -3.79
C ASP A 187 -0.75 -17.59 -4.25
N VAL A 188 -1.90 -18.09 -3.78
CA VAL A 188 -3.21 -17.51 -4.06
C VAL A 188 -3.32 -16.09 -3.48
N MET A 189 -2.79 -15.86 -2.28
CA MET A 189 -2.82 -14.54 -1.67
C MET A 189 -1.86 -13.56 -2.40
N HIS A 190 -0.66 -14.01 -2.79
CA HIS A 190 0.23 -13.21 -3.66
C HIS A 190 -0.45 -12.83 -4.99
N ILE A 191 -1.15 -13.78 -5.62
CA ILE A 191 -1.91 -13.54 -6.85
C ILE A 191 -3.03 -12.53 -6.61
N ALA A 192 -3.75 -12.62 -5.49
CA ALA A 192 -4.82 -11.69 -5.14
C ALA A 192 -4.31 -10.25 -5.01
N TRP A 193 -3.21 -10.03 -4.28
CA TRP A 193 -2.59 -8.71 -4.17
C TRP A 193 -2.09 -8.17 -5.52
N ASN A 194 -1.42 -9.00 -6.31
CA ASN A 194 -0.95 -8.61 -7.65
C ASN A 194 -2.11 -8.25 -8.59
N ARG A 195 -3.24 -8.97 -8.51
CA ARG A 195 -4.42 -8.72 -9.33
C ARG A 195 -5.01 -7.34 -9.09
N VAL A 196 -5.03 -6.89 -7.84
CA VAL A 196 -5.53 -5.55 -7.46
C VAL A 196 -4.43 -4.49 -7.42
N ARG A 197 -3.18 -4.87 -7.72
CA ARG A 197 -2.00 -3.99 -7.69
C ARG A 197 -1.78 -3.33 -6.33
N GLU A 198 -1.87 -4.12 -5.27
CA GLU A 198 -1.70 -3.62 -3.91
C GLU A 198 -0.27 -3.08 -3.70
N PRO A 199 -0.03 -1.81 -3.34
CA PRO A 199 1.33 -1.32 -3.18
C PRO A 199 2.07 -2.08 -2.07
N PRO A 200 3.38 -2.41 -2.26
CA PRO A 200 4.18 -3.06 -1.24
C PRO A 200 4.11 -2.45 0.16
N GLU A 201 4.07 -1.12 0.25
CA GLU A 201 3.91 -0.40 1.52
C GLU A 201 2.56 -0.70 2.19
N HIS A 202 1.50 -0.86 1.41
CA HIS A 202 0.20 -1.19 1.97
C HIS A 202 0.15 -2.63 2.46
N VAL A 203 0.66 -3.59 1.68
CA VAL A 203 0.77 -4.99 2.13
C VAL A 203 1.62 -5.11 3.40
N PHE A 204 2.69 -4.32 3.50
CA PHE A 204 3.52 -4.25 4.71
C PHE A 204 2.71 -3.83 5.96
N ARG A 205 1.79 -2.87 5.80
CA ARG A 205 0.88 -2.44 6.88
C ARG A 205 -0.21 -3.47 7.19
N ILE A 206 -0.81 -4.08 6.16
CA ILE A 206 -1.83 -5.14 6.32
C ILE A 206 -1.28 -6.30 7.15
N LEU A 207 -0.04 -6.72 6.86
CA LEU A 207 0.65 -7.77 7.61
C LEU A 207 1.21 -7.30 8.96
N ASN A 208 1.06 -6.01 9.28
CA ASN A 208 1.54 -5.36 10.50
C ASN A 208 3.01 -5.64 10.80
N LEU A 209 3.87 -5.64 9.77
CA LEU A 209 5.26 -6.10 9.89
C LEU A 209 6.11 -5.23 10.82
N GLU A 210 5.67 -4.01 11.16
CA GLU A 210 6.32 -3.15 12.17
C GLU A 210 6.23 -3.74 13.59
N ASN A 211 5.21 -4.56 13.88
CA ASN A 211 5.02 -5.13 15.20
C ASN A 211 5.94 -6.33 15.44
N GLU A 212 6.89 -6.16 16.36
CA GLU A 212 7.88 -7.18 16.74
C GLU A 212 7.27 -8.40 17.45
N THR A 213 6.05 -8.27 18.00
CA THR A 213 5.40 -9.36 18.76
C THR A 213 4.69 -10.37 17.85
N ILE A 214 4.77 -10.24 16.53
CA ILE A 214 4.10 -11.13 15.59
C ILE A 214 4.85 -12.48 15.53
N PRO A 215 4.16 -13.62 15.75
CA PRO A 215 4.75 -14.94 15.53
C PRO A 215 5.17 -15.13 14.07
N ASP A 216 6.29 -15.80 13.83
CA ASP A 216 6.83 -16.07 12.48
C ASP A 216 7.03 -14.80 11.62
N ARG A 217 7.30 -13.65 12.25
CA ARG A 217 7.49 -12.36 11.58
C ARG A 217 8.51 -12.42 10.44
N ASP A 218 9.64 -13.10 10.64
CA ASP A 218 10.69 -13.21 9.62
C ASP A 218 10.21 -13.96 8.38
N ARG A 219 9.35 -14.98 8.57
CA ARG A 219 8.70 -15.67 7.46
C ARG A 219 7.71 -14.76 6.75
N LEU A 220 6.93 -13.95 7.48
CA LEU A 220 6.05 -12.95 6.86
C LEU A 220 6.83 -11.89 6.06
N ILE A 221 7.96 -11.42 6.59
CA ILE A 221 8.84 -10.49 5.87
C ILE A 221 9.37 -11.14 4.59
N THR A 222 9.78 -12.42 4.64
CA THR A 222 10.22 -13.17 3.46
C THR A 222 9.12 -13.26 2.39
N GLU A 223 7.88 -13.58 2.77
CA GLU A 223 6.78 -13.65 1.83
C GLU A 223 6.37 -12.27 1.30
N TRP A 224 6.42 -11.23 2.14
CA TRP A 224 6.26 -9.86 1.67
C TRP A 224 7.32 -9.46 0.65
N LEU A 225 8.60 -9.82 0.85
CA LEU A 225 9.66 -9.55 -0.13
C LEU A 225 9.46 -10.33 -1.45
N ARG A 226 8.98 -11.57 -1.38
CA ARG A 226 8.57 -12.34 -2.57
C ARG A 226 7.44 -11.65 -3.32
N TYR A 227 6.45 -11.12 -2.59
CA TYR A 227 5.40 -10.31 -3.17
C TYR A 227 5.97 -9.05 -3.85
N CYS A 228 6.83 -8.29 -3.18
CA CYS A 228 7.47 -7.09 -3.73
C CYS A 228 8.20 -7.36 -5.05
N ARG A 229 8.93 -8.49 -5.12
CA ARG A 229 9.58 -8.94 -6.34
C ARG A 229 8.57 -9.20 -7.46
N SER A 230 7.54 -10.01 -7.19
CA SER A 230 6.50 -10.33 -8.17
C SER A 230 5.74 -9.09 -8.65
N TYR A 231 5.43 -8.18 -7.73
CA TYR A 231 4.82 -6.88 -8.03
C TYR A 231 5.68 -6.09 -9.01
N ARG A 232 7.01 -6.04 -8.78
CA ARG A 232 7.97 -5.32 -9.63
C ARG A 232 8.10 -5.91 -11.02
N GLU A 233 8.17 -7.24 -11.13
CA GLU A 233 8.23 -7.94 -12.41
C GLU A 233 6.95 -7.68 -13.23
N THR A 234 5.79 -7.71 -12.56
CA THR A 234 4.49 -7.47 -13.19
C THR A 234 4.27 -5.99 -13.55
N GLU A 235 4.84 -5.05 -12.81
CA GLU A 235 4.87 -3.62 -13.17
C GLU A 235 5.71 -3.38 -14.42
N SER A 236 6.90 -4.00 -14.47
CA SER A 236 7.83 -3.89 -15.59
C SER A 236 7.25 -4.43 -16.90
N ALA A 237 6.42 -5.48 -16.84
CA ALA A 237 5.73 -6.04 -18.00
C ALA A 237 4.58 -5.14 -18.53
N VAL A 238 3.96 -4.32 -17.67
CA VAL A 238 2.83 -3.43 -18.03
C VAL A 238 3.29 -2.00 -18.35
N ALA A 239 4.57 -1.68 -18.16
CA ALA A 239 5.17 -0.35 -18.27
C ALA A 239 5.24 0.26 -19.70
N PHE A 240 4.43 -0.18 -20.66
CA PHE A 240 4.17 0.55 -21.91
C PHE A 240 3.37 1.88 -21.70
N GLN A 241 3.08 2.28 -20.45
CA GLN A 241 2.27 3.46 -20.11
C GLN A 241 2.98 4.55 -19.27
N GLY A 242 4.31 4.53 -19.16
CA GLY A 242 5.09 5.76 -18.85
C GLY A 242 5.23 6.19 -17.38
N LEU A 243 4.83 5.37 -16.38
CA LEU A 243 5.02 5.66 -14.95
C LEU A 243 5.83 4.57 -14.24
N ARG A 244 6.98 4.16 -14.81
CA ARG A 244 7.89 3.21 -14.14
C ARG A 244 8.57 3.90 -12.97
N ILE A 245 8.38 3.39 -11.74
CA ILE A 245 9.18 3.83 -10.59
C ILE A 245 10.65 3.45 -10.89
N PRO A 246 11.63 4.37 -10.82
CA PRO A 246 13.05 4.04 -10.95
C PRO A 246 13.45 2.94 -9.96
N ASP A 247 14.26 1.97 -10.41
CA ASP A 247 14.68 0.83 -9.58
C ASP A 247 15.25 1.27 -8.23
N GLU A 248 16.08 2.32 -8.23
CA GLU A 248 16.65 2.88 -7.01
C GLU A 248 15.58 3.30 -5.99
N LEU A 249 14.52 4.00 -6.42
CA LEU A 249 13.47 4.47 -5.50
C LEU A 249 12.67 3.32 -4.92
N PHE A 250 12.40 2.30 -5.74
CA PHE A 250 11.70 1.11 -5.29
C PHE A 250 12.49 0.39 -4.19
N TYR A 251 13.78 0.10 -4.44
CA TYR A 251 14.62 -0.61 -3.47
C TYR A 251 14.94 0.25 -2.23
N SER A 252 15.09 1.57 -2.37
CA SER A 252 15.23 2.49 -1.23
C SER A 252 14.00 2.48 -0.33
N GLU A 253 12.80 2.43 -0.92
CA GLU A 253 11.56 2.37 -0.16
C GLU A 253 11.40 1.02 0.57
N LEU A 254 11.77 -0.10 -0.08
CA LEU A 254 11.79 -1.40 0.58
C LEU A 254 12.77 -1.41 1.77
N LEU A 255 13.97 -0.86 1.59
CA LEU A 255 14.96 -0.74 2.66
C LEU A 255 14.45 0.13 3.81
N ARG A 256 13.78 1.25 3.51
CA ARG A 256 13.14 2.11 4.52
C ARG A 256 12.12 1.35 5.35
N LEU A 257 11.32 0.48 4.72
CA LEU A 257 10.34 -0.36 5.43
C LEU A 257 11.02 -1.47 6.23
N LEU A 258 12.03 -2.13 5.68
CA LEU A 258 12.82 -3.15 6.39
C LEU A 258 13.48 -2.58 7.66
N ARG A 259 13.93 -1.33 7.63
CA ARG A 259 14.47 -0.59 8.79
C ARG A 259 13.48 -0.35 9.92
N LYS A 260 12.18 -0.41 9.63
CA LYS A 260 11.16 -0.42 10.68
C LYS A 260 11.02 -1.78 11.35
N THR A 261 11.66 -2.81 10.79
CA THR A 261 11.55 -4.17 11.29
C THR A 261 12.76 -4.66 12.05
N LYS A 262 13.97 -4.25 11.63
CA LYS A 262 15.25 -4.73 12.13
C LYS A 262 16.32 -3.65 11.96
N ALA A 263 17.42 -3.76 12.69
CA ALA A 263 18.61 -2.92 12.50
C ALA A 263 19.29 -3.22 11.14
N ASP A 264 20.12 -2.29 10.64
CA ASP A 264 20.75 -2.42 9.32
C ASP A 264 21.64 -3.67 9.22
N GLU A 265 22.37 -4.02 10.27
CA GLU A 265 23.22 -5.23 10.31
C GLU A 265 22.39 -6.51 10.21
N ASP A 266 21.25 -6.54 10.90
CA ASP A 266 20.31 -7.67 10.88
C ASP A 266 19.58 -7.78 9.53
N ILE A 267 19.34 -6.66 8.86
CA ILE A 267 18.76 -6.64 7.50
C ILE A 267 19.69 -7.33 6.52
N ILE A 268 21.00 -7.03 6.53
CA ILE A 268 21.96 -7.67 5.63
C ILE A 268 22.02 -9.19 5.90
N ALA A 269 22.15 -9.59 7.16
CA ALA A 269 22.16 -11.01 7.53
C ALA A 269 20.86 -11.71 7.10
N PHE A 270 19.71 -11.04 7.25
CA PHE A 270 18.42 -11.56 6.81
C PHE A 270 18.33 -11.70 5.29
N LEU A 271 18.74 -10.70 4.51
CA LEU A 271 18.76 -10.75 3.04
C LEU A 271 19.64 -11.91 2.53
N GLN A 272 20.82 -12.11 3.13
CA GLN A 272 21.68 -13.24 2.84
C GLN A 272 21.01 -14.59 3.13
N SER A 273 20.24 -14.68 4.22
CA SER A 273 19.55 -15.90 4.61
C SER A 273 18.46 -16.33 3.61
N ILE A 274 17.84 -15.37 2.90
CA ILE A 274 16.78 -15.63 1.92
C ILE A 274 17.29 -15.67 0.47
N ARG A 275 18.58 -15.42 0.24
CA ARG A 275 19.21 -15.39 -1.09
C ARG A 275 19.00 -16.70 -1.87
N ASN A 276 19.04 -17.83 -1.17
CA ASN A 276 18.89 -19.17 -1.76
C ASN A 276 17.43 -19.53 -2.11
N ILE A 277 16.48 -18.64 -1.84
CA ILE A 277 15.11 -18.81 -2.27
C ILE A 277 15.02 -18.52 -3.77
N ASP A 278 14.27 -19.35 -4.52
CA ASP A 278 14.18 -19.24 -5.97
C ASP A 278 13.87 -17.81 -6.46
N GLY A 279 14.77 -17.31 -7.30
CA GLY A 279 14.82 -15.96 -7.87
C GLY A 279 14.90 -14.79 -6.86
N MET A 280 15.20 -15.03 -5.59
CA MET A 280 15.46 -13.96 -4.62
C MET A 280 16.89 -13.41 -4.72
N GLU A 281 17.85 -14.17 -5.24
CA GLU A 281 19.27 -13.77 -5.26
C GLU A 281 19.51 -12.36 -5.84
N THR A 282 19.11 -12.14 -7.09
CA THR A 282 19.30 -10.84 -7.74
C THR A 282 18.46 -9.74 -7.10
N PHE A 283 17.30 -10.10 -6.54
CA PHE A 283 16.43 -9.15 -5.86
C PHE A 283 17.04 -8.68 -4.53
N THR A 284 17.59 -9.59 -3.73
CA THR A 284 18.31 -9.27 -2.50
C THR A 284 19.59 -8.51 -2.80
N ASP A 285 20.33 -8.86 -3.85
CA ASP A 285 21.54 -8.14 -4.27
C ASP A 285 21.23 -6.65 -4.56
N HIS A 286 20.08 -6.32 -5.15
CA HIS A 286 19.70 -4.92 -5.38
C HIS A 286 19.39 -4.18 -4.07
N ILE A 287 18.69 -4.82 -3.13
CA ILE A 287 18.38 -4.22 -1.82
C ILE A 287 19.67 -4.04 -1.03
N GLU A 288 20.53 -5.07 -0.97
CA GLU A 288 21.87 -5.01 -0.35
C GLU A 288 22.70 -3.90 -0.98
N ALA A 289 22.73 -3.78 -2.32
CA ALA A 289 23.43 -2.69 -2.97
C ALA A 289 22.89 -1.32 -2.53
N VAL A 290 21.58 -1.14 -2.33
CA VAL A 290 21.04 0.13 -1.77
C VAL A 290 21.41 0.31 -0.29
N ALA A 291 21.40 -0.77 0.49
CA ALA A 291 21.77 -0.79 1.89
C ALA A 291 23.25 -0.42 2.06
N ASP A 292 24.16 -1.11 1.37
CA ASP A 292 25.58 -0.82 1.28
C ASP A 292 25.82 0.62 0.86
N ARG A 293 25.07 1.15 -0.10
CA ARG A 293 25.20 2.55 -0.51
C ARG A 293 24.85 3.53 0.60
N THR A 294 23.88 3.18 1.44
CA THR A 294 23.46 3.97 2.59
C THR A 294 24.43 3.78 3.77
N LEU A 295 24.91 2.56 4.00
CA LEU A 295 25.84 2.17 5.05
C LEU A 295 27.26 2.63 4.79
N LEU A 296 27.78 2.54 3.57
CA LEU A 296 29.04 3.16 3.14
C LEU A 296 29.01 4.64 3.47
N THR A 297 27.89 5.32 3.24
CA THR A 297 27.75 6.72 3.66
C THR A 297 27.96 6.81 5.17
N HIS A 298 27.28 6.02 6.00
CA HIS A 298 27.43 6.03 7.48
C HIS A 298 28.82 5.61 8.00
N GLU A 299 29.44 4.55 7.46
CA GLU A 299 30.72 4.02 7.92
C GLU A 299 31.90 4.89 7.49
N ILE A 300 31.87 5.42 6.25
CA ILE A 300 32.84 6.44 5.80
C ILE A 300 32.70 7.69 6.68
N LEU A 301 31.47 8.09 7.02
CA LEU A 301 31.21 9.23 7.92
C LEU A 301 31.74 9.04 9.34
N LEU A 302 31.88 7.81 9.83
CA LEU A 302 32.30 7.55 11.22
C LEU A 302 33.78 7.17 11.38
N LYS A 303 34.42 6.54 10.39
CA LYS A 303 35.79 6.00 10.56
C LYS A 303 36.89 6.81 9.90
N ARG A 304 36.60 7.57 8.85
CA ARG A 304 37.59 8.37 8.13
C ARG A 304 36.95 9.71 7.81
N VAL A 305 37.34 10.75 8.54
CA VAL A 305 36.99 12.14 8.21
C VAL A 305 37.72 12.53 6.92
N GLU A 306 37.26 11.97 5.80
CA GLU A 306 37.78 12.23 4.48
C GLU A 306 37.21 13.58 4.02
N HIS A 307 38.03 14.45 3.42
CA HIS A 307 37.50 15.69 2.88
C HIS A 307 36.48 15.38 1.76
N PRO A 308 35.33 16.09 1.65
CA PRO A 308 34.31 15.77 0.66
C PRO A 308 34.83 15.73 -0.78
N GLU A 309 35.84 16.53 -1.13
CA GLU A 309 36.47 16.47 -2.47
C GLU A 309 37.15 15.12 -2.74
N THR A 310 37.88 14.58 -1.76
CA THR A 310 38.51 13.26 -1.88
C THR A 310 37.44 12.18 -2.01
N PHE A 311 36.35 12.30 -1.26
CA PHE A 311 35.22 11.37 -1.37
C PHE A 311 34.52 11.45 -2.74
N PHE A 312 34.35 12.65 -3.30
CA PHE A 312 33.80 12.85 -4.65
C PHE A 312 34.63 12.12 -5.71
N ASN A 313 35.96 12.26 -5.63
CA ASN A 313 36.88 11.64 -6.57
C ASN A 313 36.87 10.11 -6.44
N ARG A 314 36.77 9.59 -5.21
CA ARG A 314 36.63 8.15 -4.93
C ARG A 314 35.33 7.57 -5.47
N LEU A 315 34.26 8.37 -5.52
CA LEU A 315 32.99 8.01 -6.16
C LEU A 315 33.02 8.14 -7.70
N HIS A 316 34.16 8.49 -8.28
CA HIS A 316 34.38 8.68 -9.71
C HIS A 316 33.42 9.71 -10.34
N LEU A 317 33.05 10.76 -9.59
CA LEU A 317 32.09 11.76 -10.03
C LEU A 317 32.66 12.85 -10.95
N GLN A 318 33.98 12.98 -11.04
CA GLN A 318 34.68 13.97 -11.85
C GLN A 318 34.31 13.94 -13.34
N ASN A 319 33.99 12.77 -13.91
CA ASN A 319 33.60 12.67 -15.32
C ASN A 319 32.18 12.13 -15.49
N ALA A 320 31.40 12.11 -14.39
CA ALA A 320 30.07 11.53 -14.41
C ALA A 320 29.02 12.56 -14.83
N PHE A 321 27.99 12.07 -15.53
CA PHE A 321 26.77 12.85 -15.69
C PHE A 321 26.03 12.88 -14.35
N LEU A 322 26.12 14.00 -13.63
CA LEU A 322 25.62 14.11 -12.25
C LEU A 322 24.10 13.98 -12.16
N ALA A 323 23.38 14.57 -13.12
CA ALA A 323 21.95 14.31 -13.25
C ALA A 323 21.78 12.81 -13.49
N TYR A 324 21.04 12.14 -12.60
CA TYR A 324 20.81 10.69 -12.57
C TYR A 324 21.93 9.81 -12.00
N ASN A 325 23.03 10.37 -11.49
CA ASN A 325 24.04 9.56 -10.81
C ASN A 325 23.70 9.40 -9.32
N SER A 326 23.42 8.17 -8.87
CA SER A 326 23.14 7.88 -7.46
C SER A 326 24.33 8.18 -6.54
N ASN A 327 25.58 8.11 -7.03
CA ASN A 327 26.77 8.51 -6.27
C ASN A 327 26.77 10.01 -5.94
N PHE A 328 26.14 10.85 -6.76
CA PHE A 328 26.05 12.28 -6.48
C PHE A 328 25.21 12.55 -5.22
N LEU A 329 24.09 11.81 -5.05
CA LEU A 329 23.27 11.90 -3.85
C LEU A 329 24.01 11.39 -2.61
N LYS A 330 24.82 10.32 -2.75
CA LYS A 330 25.69 9.85 -1.65
C LYS A 330 26.68 10.93 -1.23
N TRP A 331 27.28 11.61 -2.19
CA TRP A 331 28.21 12.68 -1.91
C TRP A 331 27.53 13.89 -1.23
N LEU A 332 26.33 14.28 -1.66
CA LEU A 332 25.55 15.32 -0.97
C LEU A 332 25.18 14.92 0.46
N SER A 333 24.75 13.68 0.67
CA SER A 333 24.47 13.13 2.01
C SER A 333 25.72 13.15 2.89
N TYR A 334 26.87 12.79 2.31
CA TYR A 334 28.15 12.86 3.00
C TYR A 334 28.50 14.28 3.44
N ILE A 335 28.32 15.29 2.59
CA ILE A 335 28.53 16.70 2.96
C ILE A 335 27.64 17.09 4.15
N ALA A 336 26.38 16.66 4.14
CA ALA A 336 25.43 16.96 5.21
C ALA A 336 25.91 16.47 6.58
N VAL A 337 26.53 15.29 6.62
CA VAL A 337 27.02 14.72 7.88
C VAL A 337 28.44 15.16 8.19
N TYR A 338 29.31 15.33 7.20
CA TYR A 338 30.65 15.91 7.35
C TYR A 338 30.59 17.26 8.07
N ASN A 339 29.65 18.11 7.67
CA ASN A 339 29.44 19.44 8.28
C ASN A 339 28.89 19.41 9.71
N LYS A 340 28.44 18.25 10.21
CA LYS A 340 27.99 18.07 11.60
C LYS A 340 29.11 17.62 12.52
N GLN A 341 30.28 17.25 11.98
CA GLN A 341 31.38 16.75 12.80
C GLN A 341 32.08 17.90 13.55
N PRO A 342 32.36 17.74 14.85
CA PRO A 342 32.98 18.79 15.65
C PRO A 342 34.45 19.00 15.26
N GLY A 343 34.89 20.27 15.24
CA GLY A 343 36.29 20.63 15.02
C GLY A 343 36.78 20.59 13.58
N ILE A 344 35.89 20.33 12.61
CA ILE A 344 36.22 20.31 11.18
C ILE A 344 35.64 21.54 10.49
N ALA A 345 36.40 22.12 9.55
CA ALA A 345 35.94 23.24 8.77
C ALA A 345 34.80 22.81 7.83
N PRO A 346 33.68 23.56 7.78
CA PRO A 346 32.55 23.17 6.97
C PRO A 346 32.88 23.23 5.46
N PHE A 347 32.43 22.20 4.75
CA PHE A 347 32.36 22.16 3.30
C PHE A 347 30.98 22.65 2.86
N THR A 348 30.87 23.96 2.66
CA THR A 348 29.61 24.63 2.33
C THR A 348 29.08 24.19 0.96
N MET A 349 27.78 24.36 0.73
CA MET A 349 27.19 23.99 -0.56
C MET A 349 27.71 24.85 -1.72
N GLU A 350 28.12 26.09 -1.42
CA GLU A 350 28.84 26.97 -2.35
C GLU A 350 30.18 26.35 -2.78
N LYS A 351 31.01 25.91 -1.82
CA LYS A 351 32.26 25.19 -2.12
C LYS A 351 32.01 23.90 -2.89
N ALA A 352 30.99 23.15 -2.50
CA ALA A 352 30.59 21.94 -3.20
C ALA A 352 30.21 22.22 -4.67
N PHE A 353 29.41 23.25 -4.90
CA PHE A 353 29.01 23.68 -6.24
C PHE A 353 30.20 24.17 -7.07
N GLU A 354 31.08 25.00 -6.48
CA GLU A 354 32.31 25.45 -7.13
C GLU A 354 33.21 24.27 -7.52
N PHE A 355 33.36 23.30 -6.61
CA PHE A 355 34.13 22.10 -6.85
C PHE A 355 33.55 21.24 -7.98
N ILE A 356 32.23 21.01 -8.01
CA ILE A 356 31.57 20.34 -9.16
C ILE A 356 31.89 21.08 -10.46
N ARG A 357 31.73 22.41 -10.44
CA ARG A 357 31.93 23.28 -11.61
C ARG A 357 33.37 23.21 -12.12
N SER A 358 34.36 23.06 -11.23
CA SER A 358 35.77 22.95 -11.61
C SER A 358 36.22 21.54 -11.95
N SER A 359 35.60 20.50 -11.38
CA SER A 359 36.06 19.10 -11.46
C SER A 359 35.48 18.33 -12.62
N SER A 360 34.29 18.70 -13.10
CA SER A 360 33.66 18.01 -14.22
C SER A 360 33.82 18.76 -15.53
N GLU A 361 33.74 18.05 -16.66
CA GLU A 361 33.50 18.67 -17.97
C GLU A 361 32.11 19.34 -17.96
N VAL A 362 31.94 20.36 -17.12
CA VAL A 362 30.71 21.08 -16.84
C VAL A 362 30.38 22.00 -18.01
N ARG A 363 30.07 21.37 -19.13
CA ARG A 363 29.25 21.97 -20.18
C ARG A 363 27.76 21.69 -19.94
N ARG A 364 27.39 21.01 -18.85
CA ARG A 364 26.02 20.48 -18.61
C ARG A 364 25.48 20.65 -17.19
N LEU A 365 25.85 21.70 -16.44
CA LEU A 365 24.98 22.24 -15.35
C LEU A 365 23.82 23.03 -15.97
N ASP A 366 23.16 22.37 -16.92
CA ASP A 366 22.07 22.89 -17.71
C ASP A 366 20.74 22.62 -16.99
N LEU A 367 19.65 22.90 -17.69
CA LEU A 367 18.31 22.68 -17.22
C LEU A 367 18.07 21.26 -16.65
N TYR A 368 18.72 20.21 -17.19
CA TYR A 368 18.51 18.84 -16.72
C TYR A 368 18.99 18.65 -15.29
N PHE A 369 20.03 19.38 -14.88
CA PHE A 369 20.48 19.35 -13.49
C PHE A 369 19.48 20.01 -12.54
N GLY A 370 18.89 21.14 -12.95
CA GLY A 370 17.80 21.77 -12.20
C GLY A 370 16.55 20.90 -12.10
N GLU A 371 16.19 20.20 -13.18
CA GLU A 371 15.09 19.21 -13.20
C GLU A 371 15.37 18.03 -12.27
N PHE A 372 16.60 17.51 -12.31
CA PHE A 372 17.04 16.44 -11.42
C PHE A 372 16.94 16.83 -9.94
N LEU A 373 17.38 18.03 -9.56
CA LEU A 373 17.29 18.50 -8.17
C LEU A 373 15.82 18.63 -7.71
N GLU A 374 14.94 19.15 -8.58
CA GLU A 374 13.50 19.18 -8.28
C GLU A 374 12.89 17.79 -8.08
N ALA A 375 13.24 16.85 -8.95
CA ALA A 375 12.78 15.47 -8.81
C ALA A 375 13.23 14.86 -7.48
N LYS A 376 14.50 15.05 -7.12
CA LYS A 376 15.07 14.45 -5.92
C LYS A 376 14.62 15.09 -4.61
N MET A 377 14.20 16.36 -4.61
CA MET A 377 13.60 16.96 -3.42
C MET A 377 12.27 16.29 -3.02
N LYS A 378 11.55 15.67 -3.96
CA LYS A 378 10.37 14.85 -3.70
C LYS A 378 10.75 13.42 -3.33
N ASP A 379 11.71 12.85 -4.04
CA ASP A 379 12.06 11.44 -3.92
C ASP A 379 12.91 11.11 -2.67
N VAL A 380 13.70 12.07 -2.17
CA VAL A 380 14.69 11.87 -1.10
C VAL A 380 14.50 12.94 -0.02
N PRO A 381 13.42 12.85 0.79
CA PRO A 381 13.04 13.90 1.74
C PRO A 381 14.12 14.22 2.77
N GLU A 382 14.96 13.24 3.13
CA GLU A 382 16.08 13.41 4.06
C GLU A 382 17.20 14.32 3.54
N LEU A 383 17.33 14.48 2.21
CA LEU A 383 18.30 15.38 1.57
C LEU A 383 17.65 16.65 1.02
N LYS A 384 16.37 16.88 1.31
CA LYS A 384 15.61 17.98 0.72
C LYS A 384 16.28 19.34 0.93
N GLU A 385 16.86 19.57 2.11
CA GLU A 385 17.50 20.85 2.43
C GLU A 385 18.83 21.01 1.69
N GLU A 386 19.64 19.96 1.59
CA GLU A 386 20.90 19.96 0.85
C GLU A 386 20.65 20.14 -0.66
N LEU A 387 19.65 19.45 -1.20
CA LEU A 387 19.23 19.59 -2.59
C LEU A 387 18.74 21.00 -2.89
N ARG A 388 17.98 21.61 -1.98
CA ARG A 388 17.52 23.01 -2.09
C ARG A 388 18.68 24.01 -2.08
N LYS A 389 19.66 23.81 -1.18
CA LYS A 389 20.88 24.63 -1.13
C LYS A 389 21.67 24.49 -2.43
N MET A 390 21.86 23.27 -2.93
CA MET A 390 22.56 23.02 -4.19
C MET A 390 21.85 23.68 -5.37
N GLN A 391 20.52 23.58 -5.42
CA GLN A 391 19.70 24.23 -6.45
C GLN A 391 19.84 25.75 -6.40
N THR A 392 19.94 26.33 -5.21
CA THR A 392 20.17 27.78 -5.04
C THR A 392 21.51 28.19 -5.64
N GLU A 393 22.57 27.41 -5.47
CA GLU A 393 23.88 27.68 -6.08
C GLU A 393 23.83 27.57 -7.62
N VAL A 394 23.09 26.59 -8.16
CA VAL A 394 22.81 26.50 -9.60
C VAL A 394 22.12 27.77 -10.10
N PHE A 395 21.12 28.27 -9.36
CA PHE A 395 20.38 29.48 -9.74
C PHE A 395 21.25 30.74 -9.69
N LYS A 396 22.12 30.88 -8.67
CA LYS A 396 23.13 31.94 -8.62
C LYS A 396 24.02 31.92 -9.85
N TYR A 397 24.48 30.73 -10.25
CA TYR A 397 25.32 30.55 -11.43
C TYR A 397 24.59 30.88 -12.74
N TRP A 398 23.36 30.41 -12.93
CA TRP A 398 22.58 30.77 -14.11
C TRP A 398 22.37 32.29 -14.21
N ARG A 399 22.10 32.94 -13.07
CA ARG A 399 21.97 34.40 -13.03
C ARG A 399 23.28 35.11 -13.34
N SER A 400 24.43 34.63 -12.85
CA SER A 400 25.73 35.24 -13.17
C SER A 400 26.09 35.09 -14.65
N LEU A 401 25.58 34.07 -15.32
CA LEU A 401 25.63 33.92 -16.78
C LEU A 401 24.57 34.76 -17.53
N ASN A 402 23.78 35.58 -16.83
CA ASN A 402 22.67 36.35 -17.39
C ASN A 402 21.62 35.49 -18.12
N ILE A 403 21.45 34.24 -17.69
CA ILE A 403 20.39 33.36 -18.21
C ILE A 403 19.06 33.87 -17.67
N LYS A 404 18.21 34.37 -18.54
CA LYS A 404 16.89 34.87 -18.14
C LYS A 404 15.89 33.71 -18.00
N PRO A 405 14.88 33.81 -17.13
CA PRO A 405 13.83 32.78 -17.01
C PRO A 405 13.15 32.43 -18.34
N LEU A 406 12.90 33.42 -19.20
CA LEU A 406 12.29 33.18 -20.51
C LEU A 406 13.22 32.36 -21.44
N THR A 407 14.53 32.52 -21.33
CA THR A 407 15.51 31.73 -22.09
C THR A 407 15.40 30.24 -21.73
N LEU A 408 15.31 29.94 -20.43
CA LEU A 408 15.09 28.56 -19.97
C LEU A 408 13.75 28.04 -20.45
N TRP A 409 12.67 28.81 -20.25
CA TRP A 409 11.33 28.45 -20.72
C TRP A 409 11.33 28.05 -22.20
N ASN A 410 11.86 28.91 -23.07
CA ASN A 410 11.89 28.67 -24.51
C ASN A 410 12.71 27.42 -24.85
N THR A 411 13.86 27.25 -24.20
CA THR A 411 14.70 26.05 -24.36
C THR A 411 13.92 24.79 -24.03
N VAL A 412 13.24 24.74 -22.88
CA VAL A 412 12.46 23.56 -22.47
C VAL A 412 11.27 23.35 -23.40
N ASN A 413 10.58 24.42 -23.77
CA ASN A 413 9.39 24.35 -24.60
C ASN A 413 9.71 23.79 -25.99
N VAL A 414 10.86 24.14 -26.58
CA VAL A 414 11.36 23.53 -27.82
C VAL A 414 11.62 22.03 -27.62
N HIS A 415 12.35 21.64 -26.57
CA HIS A 415 12.64 20.24 -26.28
C HIS A 415 11.37 19.40 -26.03
N LYS A 416 10.35 20.01 -25.42
CA LYS A 416 9.05 19.38 -25.14
C LYS A 416 8.00 19.63 -26.24
N ARG A 417 8.43 20.08 -27.43
CA ARG A 417 7.58 20.27 -28.63
C ARG A 417 6.33 21.13 -28.38
N GLY A 418 6.49 22.25 -27.67
CA GLY A 418 5.41 23.21 -27.40
C GLY A 418 4.45 22.83 -26.28
N ARG A 419 4.66 21.70 -25.59
CA ARG A 419 3.68 21.15 -24.63
C ARG A 419 3.80 21.69 -23.21
N LEU A 420 4.69 22.63 -22.91
CA LEU A 420 4.94 23.04 -21.51
C LEU A 420 3.72 23.64 -20.80
N ASN A 421 2.78 24.22 -21.55
CA ASN A 421 1.54 24.81 -21.03
C ASN A 421 0.38 23.80 -20.85
N THR A 422 0.58 22.53 -21.20
CA THR A 422 -0.46 21.50 -21.02
C THR A 422 -0.63 21.18 -19.52
N PRO A 423 -1.84 20.81 -19.06
CA PRO A 423 -2.08 20.44 -17.67
C PRO A 423 -1.14 19.32 -17.18
N GLU A 424 -0.80 18.36 -18.03
CA GLU A 424 0.12 17.28 -17.71
C GLU A 424 1.53 17.82 -17.42
N MET A 425 1.99 18.79 -18.21
CA MET A 425 3.34 19.34 -18.11
C MET A 425 3.51 20.37 -17.00
N LYS A 426 2.45 21.04 -16.55
CA LYS A 426 2.49 21.91 -15.35
C LYS A 426 2.95 21.15 -14.11
N ASN A 427 2.78 19.83 -14.07
CA ASN A 427 3.24 18.97 -12.98
C ASN A 427 4.65 18.40 -13.18
N SER A 428 5.28 18.60 -14.33
CA SER A 428 6.62 18.08 -14.63
C SER A 428 7.71 18.75 -13.79
N PHE A 429 8.79 18.02 -13.53
CA PHE A 429 9.94 18.57 -12.79
C PHE A 429 10.64 19.69 -13.55
N ALA A 430 10.66 19.64 -14.89
CA ALA A 430 11.16 20.73 -15.71
C ALA A 430 10.37 22.04 -15.50
N TYR A 431 9.03 21.96 -15.49
CA TYR A 431 8.17 23.12 -15.23
C TYR A 431 8.43 23.70 -13.84
N ARG A 432 8.48 22.85 -12.81
CA ARG A 432 8.79 23.27 -11.43
C ARG A 432 10.17 23.91 -11.32
N SER A 433 11.17 23.37 -12.00
CA SER A 433 12.54 23.92 -11.96
C SER A 433 12.59 25.34 -12.53
N ILE A 434 11.91 25.58 -13.66
CA ILE A 434 11.78 26.92 -14.24
C ILE A 434 10.98 27.83 -13.29
N GLN A 435 9.92 27.33 -12.67
CA GLN A 435 9.12 28.08 -11.71
C GLN A 435 9.97 28.54 -10.52
N SER A 436 10.72 27.61 -9.92
CA SER A 436 11.66 27.86 -8.82
C SER A 436 12.72 28.88 -9.22
N TYR A 437 13.30 28.76 -10.41
CA TYR A 437 14.27 29.73 -10.91
C TYR A 437 13.66 31.10 -11.18
N THR A 438 12.47 31.17 -11.77
CA THR A 438 11.76 32.42 -12.07
C THR A 438 11.46 33.18 -10.78
N LYS A 439 11.00 32.46 -9.75
CA LYS A 439 10.80 33.00 -8.41
C LYS A 439 12.11 33.53 -7.81
N TYR A 440 13.17 32.73 -7.85
CA TYR A 440 14.49 33.13 -7.38
C TYR A 440 14.99 34.39 -8.10
N PHE A 441 14.92 34.42 -9.43
CA PHE A 441 15.36 35.54 -10.26
C PHE A 441 14.61 36.82 -9.90
N ALA A 442 13.28 36.75 -9.80
CA ALA A 442 12.42 37.87 -9.45
C ALA A 442 12.70 38.42 -8.05
N GLN A 443 12.94 37.56 -7.06
CA GLN A 443 13.27 37.97 -5.69
C GLN A 443 14.58 38.75 -5.59
N HIS A 444 15.44 38.63 -6.59
CA HIS A 444 16.71 39.35 -6.62
C HIS A 444 16.75 40.44 -7.70
N LEU A 445 15.61 40.80 -8.29
CA LEU A 445 15.51 42.03 -9.07
C LEU A 445 15.49 43.24 -8.14
N ASP A 446 16.16 44.32 -8.52
CA ASP A 446 16.12 45.58 -7.78
C ASP A 446 14.73 46.26 -7.84
N ASN A 447 13.84 45.79 -8.73
CA ASN A 447 12.49 46.30 -8.92
C ASN A 447 11.46 45.42 -8.20
N THR A 448 11.02 45.87 -7.02
CA THR A 448 10.04 45.19 -6.17
C THR A 448 8.66 45.04 -6.81
N ASP A 449 8.22 46.00 -7.62
CA ASP A 449 6.93 45.94 -8.32
C ASP A 449 6.90 44.83 -9.36
N VAL A 450 7.97 44.68 -10.13
CA VAL A 450 8.12 43.58 -11.10
C VAL A 450 8.20 42.25 -10.35
N SER A 451 8.94 42.20 -9.24
CA SER A 451 9.02 41.00 -8.40
C SER A 451 7.64 40.52 -7.93
N ASN A 452 6.84 41.44 -7.38
CA ASN A 452 5.48 41.15 -6.91
C ASN A 452 4.57 40.65 -8.05
N LYS A 453 4.62 41.31 -9.22
CA LYS A 453 3.85 40.86 -10.40
C LYS A 453 4.26 39.46 -10.85
N VAL A 454 5.55 39.14 -10.88
CA VAL A 454 6.02 37.79 -11.24
C VAL A 454 5.49 36.74 -10.26
N LEU A 455 5.50 37.03 -8.95
CA LEU A 455 4.98 36.10 -7.95
C LEU A 455 3.47 35.85 -8.08
N ILE A 456 2.70 36.88 -8.45
CA ILE A 456 1.26 36.76 -8.72
C ILE A 456 1.04 35.84 -9.93
N GLU A 457 1.70 36.08 -11.06
CA GLU A 457 1.55 35.25 -12.26
C GLU A 457 1.98 33.78 -12.02
N ILE A 458 2.98 33.55 -11.15
CA ILE A 458 3.37 32.19 -10.73
C ILE A 458 2.24 31.52 -9.93
N ALA A 459 1.59 32.25 -9.02
CA ALA A 459 0.48 31.75 -8.20
C ALA A 459 -0.76 31.43 -9.05
N ASP A 460 -1.01 32.22 -10.10
CA ASP A 460 -2.07 32.00 -11.07
C ASP A 460 -1.76 30.85 -12.06
N GLY A 461 -0.55 30.27 -11.99
CA GLY A 461 -0.13 29.17 -12.85
C GLY A 461 0.25 29.59 -14.27
N GLU A 462 0.57 30.87 -14.46
CA GLU A 462 0.95 31.52 -15.73
C GLU A 462 2.47 31.68 -15.86
N LEU A 463 3.20 30.56 -15.81
CA LEU A 463 4.67 30.57 -15.74
C LEU A 463 5.33 31.21 -16.98
N TYR A 464 4.74 31.12 -18.17
CA TYR A 464 5.27 31.82 -19.35
C TYR A 464 5.26 33.34 -19.16
N LYS A 465 4.12 33.88 -18.70
CA LYS A 465 3.92 35.32 -18.47
C LYS A 465 4.82 35.80 -17.34
N ALA A 466 4.91 35.04 -16.25
CA ALA A 466 5.88 35.26 -15.17
C ALA A 466 7.33 35.31 -15.69
N SER A 467 7.73 34.35 -16.53
CA SER A 467 9.08 34.28 -17.09
C SER A 467 9.39 35.47 -17.99
N LYS A 468 8.41 35.93 -18.76
CA LYS A 468 8.50 37.08 -19.66
C LYS A 468 8.64 38.39 -18.89
N LEU A 469 7.80 38.60 -17.86
CA LEU A 469 7.90 39.74 -16.93
C LEU A 469 9.26 39.78 -16.22
N ALA A 470 9.69 38.65 -15.65
CA ALA A 470 10.98 38.54 -14.97
C ALA A 470 12.17 38.83 -15.91
N SER A 471 12.01 38.57 -17.20
CA SER A 471 13.04 38.80 -18.23
C SER A 471 13.10 40.26 -18.73
N GLY A 472 12.20 41.12 -18.26
CA GLY A 472 12.10 42.53 -18.64
C GLY A 472 11.45 42.76 -20.01
N ILE A 473 10.71 41.78 -20.52
CA ILE A 473 10.00 41.89 -21.80
C ILE A 473 8.55 42.22 -21.48
N LEU A 474 8.25 43.51 -21.31
CA LEU A 474 6.86 43.96 -21.17
C LEU A 474 6.19 43.92 -22.55
N GLU A 475 4.99 43.36 -22.63
CA GLU A 475 4.06 43.73 -23.70
C GLU A 475 3.52 45.13 -23.34
N ILE A 476 3.68 46.06 -24.29
CA ILE A 476 2.86 47.27 -24.35
C ILE A 476 1.46 46.85 -24.79
#